data_AF-A0A8T3TNQ7-F1
#
_entry.id   AF-A0A8T3TNQ7-F1
#
_cell.length_a   1.000
_cell.length_b   1.000
_cell.length_c   1.000
_cell.angle_alpha   90.00
_cell.angle_beta   90.00
_cell.angle_gamma   90.00
#
_symmetry.space_group_name_H-M   'P 1'
#
loop_
_entity.id
_entity.type
_entity.pdbx_description
1 polymer ?
#
loop_
_entity_poly.entity_id
_entity_poly.type
_entity_poly.pdbx_seq_one_letter_code
_entity_poly.pdbx_strand_id
1 'polypeptide(L)' 'MAEQSAPIILVPGFWLGAWAWNDVANTLRADGHDVTAITLPGLDSIDTDRSGITFADHVDAIV' A
#
# COMPACT_ATOMS: atom_id res chain seq x y z
N MET A 1 -15.52 -9.83 23.66
CA MET A 1 -15.00 -8.60 23.01
C MET A 1 -14.19 -9.10 21.83
N ALA A 2 -14.59 -8.79 20.59
CA ALA A 2 -13.77 -9.18 19.45
C ALA A 2 -12.42 -8.48 19.58
N GLU A 3 -11.33 -9.23 19.50
CA GLU A 3 -9.99 -8.68 19.44
C GLU A 3 -9.93 -7.77 18.20
N GLN A 4 -9.81 -6.45 18.40
CA GLN A 4 -9.59 -5.54 17.28
C GLN A 4 -8.16 -5.76 16.81
N SER A 5 -8.01 -6.53 15.73
CA SER A 5 -6.73 -6.72 15.06
C SER A 5 -6.22 -5.36 14.57
N ALA A 6 -4.93 -5.08 14.77
CA ALA A 6 -4.33 -3.86 14.25
C ALA A 6 -4.44 -3.83 12.72
N PRO A 7 -4.75 -2.67 12.10
CA PRO A 7 -4.83 -2.57 10.65
C PRO A 7 -3.47 -2.89 10.01
N ILE A 8 -3.50 -3.57 8.87
CA ILE A 8 -2.31 -3.98 8.11
C ILE A 8 -2.19 -3.10 6.87
N ILE A 9 -1.10 -2.33 6.79
CA ILE A 9 -0.73 -1.57 5.58
C ILE A 9 0.31 -2.37 4.79
N LEU A 10 0.01 -2.69 3.52
CA LEU A 10 0.94 -3.36 2.60
C LEU A 10 1.60 -2.32 1.69
N VAL A 11 2.87 -2.04 1.99
CA VAL A 11 3.68 -1.07 1.24
C VAL A 11 4.48 -1.83 0.16
N PRO A 12 4.34 -1.48 -1.13
CA PRO A 12 5.06 -2.16 -2.21
C PRO A 12 6.55 -1.80 -2.24
N GLY A 13 7.35 -2.70 -2.80
CA GLY A 13 8.75 -2.45 -3.13
C GLY A 13 8.94 -1.67 -4.44
N PHE A 14 10.19 -1.53 -4.88
CA PHE A 14 10.55 -0.74 -6.04
C PHE A 14 9.79 -1.21 -7.31
N TRP A 15 9.16 -0.25 -8.01
CA TRP A 15 8.44 -0.43 -9.29
C TRP A 15 7.13 -1.23 -9.21
N LEU A 16 6.61 -1.45 -8.01
CA LEU A 16 5.33 -2.11 -7.77
C LEU A 16 4.27 -1.11 -7.30
N GLY A 17 3.00 -1.46 -7.46
CA GLY A 17 1.88 -0.76 -6.85
C GLY A 17 1.08 -1.69 -5.93
N ALA A 18 -0.07 -1.22 -5.45
CA ALA A 18 -0.97 -2.02 -4.61
C ALA A 18 -1.33 -3.38 -5.23
N TRP A 19 -1.37 -3.44 -6.58
CA TRP A 19 -1.66 -4.64 -7.35
C TRP A 19 -0.74 -5.83 -7.03
N ALA A 20 0.50 -5.58 -6.62
CA ALA A 20 1.45 -6.65 -6.29
C ALA A 20 1.03 -7.44 -5.05
N TRP A 21 0.13 -6.88 -4.24
CA TRP A 21 -0.36 -7.47 -3.01
C TRP A 21 -1.75 -8.09 -3.14
N ASN A 22 -2.36 -8.15 -4.33
CA ASN A 22 -3.74 -8.61 -4.50
C ASN A 22 -3.99 -9.97 -3.83
N ASP A 23 -3.15 -10.96 -4.07
CA ASP A 23 -3.33 -12.31 -3.50
C ASP A 23 -3.15 -12.31 -1.98
N VAL A 24 -2.11 -11.63 -1.47
CA VAL A 24 -1.83 -11.52 -0.02
C VAL A 24 -2.96 -10.79 0.70
N ALA A 25 -3.41 -9.66 0.15
CA ALA A 25 -4.50 -8.87 0.71
C ALA A 25 -5.81 -9.67 0.72
N ASN A 26 -6.08 -10.46 -0.32
CA ASN A 26 -7.26 -11.34 -0.37
C ASN A 26 -7.20 -12.42 0.71
N THR A 27 -6.05 -13.08 0.90
CA THR A 27 -5.87 -14.07 1.98
C THR A 27 -6.06 -13.44 3.36
N LEU A 28 -5.39 -12.33 3.65
CA LEU A 28 -5.49 -11.67 4.96
C LEU A 28 -6.90 -11.19 5.27
N ARG A 29 -7.62 -10.65 4.27
CA ARG A 29 -9.04 -10.26 4.44
C ARG A 29 -9.95 -11.46 4.67
N ALA A 30 -9.70 -12.59 3.99
CA ALA A 30 -10.46 -13.82 4.21
C ALA A 30 -10.27 -14.37 5.64
N ASP A 31 -9.10 -14.13 6.23
CA ASP A 31 -8.78 -14.45 7.63
C ASP A 31 -9.34 -13.42 8.63
N GLY A 32 -10.05 -12.38 8.16
CA GLY A 32 -10.73 -11.39 8.99
C GLY A 32 -9.89 -10.18 9.40
N HIS A 33 -8.72 -9.98 8.79
CA HIS A 33 -7.91 -8.78 9.04
C HIS A 33 -8.42 -7.55 8.27
N ASP A 34 -8.22 -6.37 8.86
CA ASP A 34 -8.35 -5.09 8.16
C ASP A 34 -7.06 -4.79 7.38
N VAL A 35 -7.16 -4.64 6.05
CA VAL A 35 -5.99 -4.62 5.17
C VAL A 35 -6.13 -3.57 4.07
N THR A 36 -5.13 -2.70 3.99
CA THR A 36 -4.99 -1.68 2.93
C THR A 36 -3.67 -1.91 2.19
N ALA A 37 -3.74 -2.14 0.88
CA ALA A 37 -2.58 -2.11 -0.01
C ALA A 37 -2.52 -0.76 -0.71
N ILE A 38 -1.35 -0.13 -0.74
CA ILE A 38 -1.18 1.23 -1.28
C ILE A 38 -0.31 1.22 -2.53
N THR A 39 -0.48 2.25 -3.36
CA THR A 39 0.47 2.61 -4.41
C THR A 39 1.12 3.92 -3.99
N LEU A 40 2.45 3.94 -3.89
CA LEU A 40 3.18 5.14 -3.49
C LEU A 40 3.20 6.18 -4.62
N PRO A 41 3.31 7.49 -4.28
CA PRO A 41 3.43 8.56 -5.27
C PRO A 41 4.49 8.26 -6.34
N GLY A 42 4.13 8.39 -7.62
CA GLY A 42 5.06 8.14 -8.73
C GLY A 42 5.08 6.69 -9.21
N LEU A 43 4.31 5.78 -8.59
CA LEU A 43 4.14 4.39 -9.04
C LEU A 43 2.73 4.12 -9.60
N ASP A 44 1.92 5.16 -9.71
CA ASP A 44 0.51 5.12 -10.14
C ASP A 44 0.32 5.06 -11.65
N SER A 45 1.09 5.83 -12.43
CA SER A 45 1.02 5.85 -13.89
C SER A 45 2.39 6.01 -14.54
N ILE A 46 2.54 5.55 -15.77
CA ILE A 46 3.74 5.81 -16.58
C ILE A 46 3.92 7.30 -16.83
N ASP A 47 2.82 8.04 -17.02
CA ASP A 47 2.80 9.46 -17.36
C ASP A 47 3.00 10.38 -16.14
N THR A 48 3.13 9.83 -14.92
CA THR A 48 3.33 10.62 -13.71
C THR A 48 4.66 11.38 -13.77
N ASP A 49 4.61 12.71 -13.64
CA ASP A 49 5.80 13.52 -13.44
C ASP A 49 6.40 13.22 -12.07
N ARG A 50 7.60 12.63 -12.09
CA ARG A 50 8.33 12.20 -10.88
C ARG A 50 9.34 13.22 -10.41
N SER A 51 9.54 14.32 -11.14
CA SER A 51 10.62 15.29 -10.87
C SER A 51 10.49 15.96 -9.50
N GLY A 52 9.27 16.09 -8.98
CA GLY A 52 8.99 16.66 -7.66
C GLY A 52 8.78 15.64 -6.53
N ILE A 53 8.86 14.34 -6.80
CA ILE A 53 8.54 13.30 -5.81
C ILE A 53 9.77 12.97 -4.98
N THR A 54 9.62 13.07 -3.67
CA THR A 54 10.67 12.86 -2.68
C THR A 54 10.36 11.67 -1.77
N PHE A 55 11.34 11.29 -0.95
CA PHE A 55 11.14 10.27 0.08
C PHE A 55 10.10 10.71 1.14
N ALA A 56 10.03 12.01 1.45
CA ALA A 56 9.05 12.51 2.40
C ALA A 56 7.62 12.27 1.89
N ASP A 57 7.37 12.46 0.59
CA ASP A 57 6.05 12.17 -0.01
C ASP A 57 5.67 10.68 0.10
N HIS A 58 6.66 9.78 0.07
CA HIS A 58 6.43 8.35 0.28
C HIS A 58 6.12 8.03 1.75
N VAL A 59 6.76 8.72 2.70
CA VAL A 59 6.45 8.59 4.13
C VAL A 59 5.06 9.13 4.44
N ASP A 60 4.71 10.30 3.90
CA ASP A 60 3.41 10.94 4.07
C ASP A 60 2.25 10.18 3.40
N ALA A 61 2.55 9.24 2.51
CA ALA A 61 1.57 8.31 1.95
C ALA A 61 1.26 7.11 2.86
N ILE A 62 2.03 6.90 3.94
CA ILE A 62 1.91 5.79 4.90
C ILE A 62 1.45 6.37 6.26
N VAL A 63 0.23 6.93 6.30
CA VAL A 63 -0.41 7.46 7.52
C VAL A 63 -1.85 7.03 7.63
#